data_AF-A0A1F8AAN4-F1
#
_entry.id   AF-A0A1F8AAN4-F1
#
_cell.length_a   1.000
_cell.length_b   1.000
_cell.length_c   1.000
_cell.angle_alpha   90.00
_cell.angle_beta   90.00
_cell.angle_gamma   90.00
#
_symmetry.space_group_name_H-M   'P 1'
#
loop_
_entity.id
_entity.type
_entity.pdbx_description
1 polymer ?
#
loop_
_entity_poly.entity_id
_entity_poly.type
_entity_poly.pdbx_seq_one_letter_code
_entity_poly.pdbx_strand_id
1 'polypeptide(L)'
;MIFSQALAYADFCLDVQTSRPWCRHLIPSIYAWVQRQYWDVGFLRYWTIRNLPLFLLAIPMLLTLCRSSIWAMSLSKAEGPLFSTMSASLLTRLALPQGLLAVLGFTNYHVQIINRICSGYPLWYWYIACQIVGDCCEPRSKKTPGWGFVVQGMVMYAIVQAALYGSFLPPP
;
A
#
# COMPACT_ATOMS: atom_id res chain seq x y z
N MET A 1 -14.84 12.16 -1.45
CA MET A 1 -15.48 10.82 -1.38
C MET A 1 -16.92 10.86 -0.87
N ILE A 2 -17.33 11.82 -0.02
CA ILE A 2 -18.71 11.90 0.49
C ILE A 2 -19.69 12.32 -0.62
N PHE A 3 -19.33 13.28 -1.46
CA PHE A 3 -20.16 13.75 -2.57
C PHE A 3 -20.59 12.64 -3.54
N SER A 4 -19.64 11.79 -3.97
CA SER A 4 -19.93 10.66 -4.86
C SER A 4 -20.80 9.59 -4.20
N GLN A 5 -20.68 9.39 -2.88
CA GLN A 5 -21.56 8.48 -2.13
C GLN A 5 -22.97 9.06 -2.01
N ALA A 6 -23.09 10.38 -1.80
CA ALA A 6 -24.37 11.08 -1.70
C ALA A 6 -25.14 11.07 -3.03
N LEU A 7 -24.45 11.32 -4.15
CA LEU A 7 -25.06 11.21 -5.49
C LEU A 7 -25.54 9.79 -5.76
N ALA A 8 -24.71 8.78 -5.51
CA ALA A 8 -25.10 7.40 -5.70
C ALA A 8 -26.28 6.99 -4.78
N TYR A 9 -26.33 7.50 -3.56
CA TYR A 9 -27.47 7.27 -2.67
C TYR A 9 -28.74 7.92 -3.21
N ALA A 10 -28.65 9.15 -3.73
CA ALA A 10 -29.78 9.84 -4.33
C ALA A 10 -30.34 9.08 -5.54
N ASP A 11 -29.48 8.60 -6.43
CA ASP A 11 -29.89 7.90 -7.65
C ASP A 11 -30.44 6.48 -7.39
N PHE A 12 -29.82 5.72 -6.47
CA PHE A 12 -30.14 4.29 -6.31
C PHE A 12 -31.00 3.95 -5.10
N CYS A 13 -31.12 4.83 -4.10
CA CYS A 13 -31.80 4.53 -2.84
C CYS A 13 -33.06 5.38 -2.59
N LEU A 14 -33.27 6.51 -3.28
CA LEU A 14 -34.47 7.34 -3.10
C LEU A 14 -35.67 6.83 -3.91
N ASP A 15 -35.45 6.14 -5.03
CA ASP A 15 -36.53 5.53 -5.81
C ASP A 15 -36.80 4.09 -5.33
N VAL A 16 -38.05 3.85 -4.92
CA VAL A 16 -38.53 2.56 -4.40
C VAL A 16 -38.52 1.48 -5.48
N GLN A 17 -38.68 1.84 -6.76
CA GLN A 17 -38.72 0.88 -7.86
C GLN A 17 -37.33 0.36 -8.26
N THR A 18 -36.28 1.17 -8.09
CA THR A 18 -34.89 0.81 -8.45
C THR A 18 -34.00 0.53 -7.24
N SER A 19 -34.60 0.47 -6.04
CA SER A 19 -33.89 0.31 -4.77
C SER A 19 -32.99 -0.93 -4.77
N ARG A 20 -31.68 -0.71 -4.62
CA ARG A 20 -30.68 -1.79 -4.62
C ARG A 20 -30.54 -2.42 -3.23
N PRO A 21 -30.10 -3.69 -3.13
CA PRO A 21 -30.01 -4.41 -1.84
C PRO A 21 -29.15 -3.71 -0.79
N TRP A 22 -28.14 -2.96 -1.21
CA TRP A 22 -27.23 -2.26 -0.31
C TRP A 22 -27.83 -1.02 0.36
N CYS A 23 -28.93 -0.48 -0.18
CA CYS A 23 -29.68 0.62 0.44
C CYS A 23 -30.33 0.21 1.77
N ARG A 24 -30.51 -1.10 2.00
CA ARG A 24 -31.13 -1.66 3.23
C ARG A 24 -30.10 -2.00 4.31
N HIS A 25 -28.80 -1.84 4.05
CA HIS A 25 -27.78 -2.10 5.06
C HIS A 25 -27.69 -0.96 6.09
N LEU A 26 -27.25 -1.31 7.30
CA LEU A 26 -27.04 -0.35 8.40
C LEU A 26 -26.15 0.84 7.99
N ILE A 27 -25.21 0.60 7.07
CA ILE A 27 -24.37 1.61 6.45
C ILE A 27 -24.51 1.47 4.93
N PRO A 28 -25.33 2.31 4.27
CA PRO A 28 -25.55 2.24 2.82
C PRO A 28 -24.35 2.87 2.09
N SER A 29 -23.35 2.04 1.77
CA SER A 29 -22.22 2.46 0.93
C SER A 29 -22.17 1.68 -0.37
N ILE A 30 -22.30 2.40 -1.48
CA ILE A 30 -22.17 1.83 -2.83
C ILE A 30 -20.78 1.22 -3.02
N TYR A 31 -19.74 1.85 -2.47
CA TYR A 31 -18.35 1.39 -2.64
C TYR A 31 -18.13 0.04 -1.95
N ALA A 32 -18.56 -0.08 -0.68
CA ALA A 32 -18.45 -1.34 0.05
C ALA A 32 -19.31 -2.47 -0.56
N TRP A 33 -20.41 -2.13 -1.25
CA TRP A 33 -21.22 -3.09 -1.98
C TRP A 33 -20.55 -3.53 -3.29
N VAL A 34 -20.09 -2.59 -4.12
CA VAL A 34 -19.39 -2.92 -5.39
C VAL A 34 -18.14 -3.74 -5.12
N GLN A 35 -17.37 -3.37 -4.10
CA GLN A 35 -16.20 -4.10 -3.64
C GLN A 35 -16.51 -5.57 -3.33
N ARG A 36 -17.60 -5.85 -2.62
CA ARG A 36 -17.99 -7.23 -2.29
C ARG A 36 -18.63 -7.97 -3.45
N GLN A 37 -19.53 -7.30 -4.19
CA GLN A 37 -20.36 -7.94 -5.22
C GLN A 37 -19.59 -8.25 -6.50
N TYR A 38 -18.67 -7.37 -6.92
CA TYR A 38 -17.98 -7.49 -8.20
C TYR A 38 -16.50 -7.80 -8.07
N TRP A 39 -15.86 -7.34 -7.00
CA TRP A 39 -14.42 -7.53 -6.79
C TRP A 39 -14.10 -8.64 -5.78
N ASP A 40 -15.12 -9.23 -5.15
CA ASP A 40 -15.01 -10.23 -4.08
C ASP A 40 -13.93 -9.89 -3.03
N VAL A 41 -13.73 -8.60 -2.77
CA VAL A 41 -12.73 -8.17 -1.79
C VAL A 41 -13.28 -8.39 -0.38
N GLY A 42 -12.48 -9.05 0.44
CA GLY A 42 -12.80 -9.36 1.82
C GLY A 42 -11.58 -9.93 2.53
N PHE A 43 -11.66 -9.99 3.85
CA PHE A 43 -10.58 -10.49 4.69
C PHE A 43 -10.23 -11.93 4.30
N LEU A 44 -9.01 -12.14 3.80
CA LEU A 44 -8.45 -13.43 3.38
C LEU A 44 -9.14 -14.13 2.19
N ARG A 45 -10.13 -13.52 1.54
CA ARG A 45 -10.78 -14.12 0.35
C ARG A 45 -9.83 -14.30 -0.84
N TYR A 46 -8.77 -13.49 -0.90
CA TYR A 46 -7.80 -13.52 -2.00
C TYR A 46 -6.71 -14.60 -1.86
N TRP A 47 -6.61 -15.26 -0.70
CA TRP A 47 -5.64 -16.33 -0.43
C TRP A 47 -6.02 -17.64 -1.13
N THR A 48 -5.91 -17.65 -2.45
CA THR A 48 -6.06 -18.87 -3.26
C THR A 48 -4.71 -19.22 -3.90
N ILE A 49 -4.44 -20.52 -4.06
CA ILE A 49 -3.18 -21.02 -4.64
C ILE A 49 -2.95 -20.47 -6.05
N ARG A 50 -4.03 -20.20 -6.80
CA ARG A 50 -3.96 -19.61 -8.14
C ARG A 50 -3.42 -18.17 -8.15
N ASN A 51 -3.59 -17.42 -7.05
CA ASN A 51 -3.11 -16.05 -6.91
C ASN A 51 -1.69 -15.97 -6.33
N LEU A 52 -1.09 -17.10 -5.93
CA LEU A 52 0.25 -17.17 -5.35
C LEU A 52 1.33 -16.42 -6.16
N PRO A 53 1.42 -16.53 -7.51
CA PRO A 53 2.42 -15.77 -8.27
C PRO A 53 2.27 -14.25 -8.12
N LEU A 54 1.04 -13.74 -7.98
CA LEU A 54 0.78 -12.32 -7.76
C LEU A 54 1.22 -11.86 -6.36
N PHE A 55 1.10 -12.73 -5.35
CA PHE A 55 1.67 -12.47 -4.04
C PHE A 55 3.19 -12.40 -4.11
N LEU A 56 3.85 -13.36 -4.78
CA LEU A 56 5.31 -13.38 -4.92
C LEU A 56 5.86 -12.09 -5.54
N LEU A 57 5.16 -11.56 -6.54
CA LEU A 57 5.49 -10.32 -7.22
C LEU A 57 5.38 -9.08 -6.30
N ALA A 58 4.43 -9.08 -5.35
CA ALA A 58 4.20 -7.97 -4.44
C ALA A 58 4.97 -8.07 -3.11
N ILE A 59 5.49 -9.25 -2.75
CA ILE A 59 6.34 -9.46 -1.55
C ILE A 59 7.47 -8.44 -1.41
N PRO A 60 8.30 -8.14 -2.44
CA PRO A 60 9.41 -7.20 -2.26
C PRO A 60 8.91 -5.82 -1.81
N MET A 61 7.84 -5.31 -2.41
CA MET A 61 7.24 -4.03 -2.02
C MET A 61 6.59 -4.06 -0.64
N LEU A 62 5.90 -5.15 -0.30
CA LEU A 62 5.33 -5.33 1.04
C LEU A 62 6.42 -5.32 2.12
N LEU A 63 7.53 -6.03 1.89
CA LEU A 63 8.65 -6.08 2.82
C LEU A 63 9.33 -4.72 2.97
N THR A 64 9.55 -3.97 1.89
CA THR A 64 10.15 -2.62 1.98
C THR A 64 9.22 -1.63 2.69
N LEU A 65 7.91 -1.69 2.45
CA LEU A 65 6.93 -0.84 3.14
C LEU A 65 6.84 -1.15 4.64
N CYS A 66 6.84 -2.42 5.02
CA CYS A 66 6.84 -2.84 6.42
C CYS A 66 8.14 -2.45 7.12
N ARG A 67 9.30 -2.72 6.51
CA ARG A 67 10.62 -2.37 7.07
C ARG A 67 10.76 -0.86 7.26
N SER A 68 10.37 -0.06 6.26
CA SER A 68 10.44 1.40 6.34
C SER A 68 9.46 1.98 7.36
N SER A 69 8.25 1.43 7.49
CA SER A 69 7.30 1.82 8.54
C SER A 69 7.83 1.53 9.95
N ILE A 70 8.42 0.35 10.17
CA ILE A 70 9.06 0.00 11.45
C ILE A 70 10.24 0.92 11.76
N TRP A 71 11.09 1.21 10.76
CA TRP A 71 12.22 2.14 10.91
C TRP A 71 11.75 3.56 11.25
N ALA A 72 10.71 4.06 10.59
CA ALA A 72 10.16 5.39 10.90
C ALA A 72 9.58 5.45 12.32
N MET A 73 8.90 4.37 12.77
CA MET A 73 8.38 4.27 14.13
C MET A 73 9.49 4.11 15.19
N SER A 74 10.57 3.37 14.89
CA SER A 74 11.71 3.23 15.81
C SER A 74 12.47 4.54 15.92
N LEU A 75 12.65 5.27 14.82
CA LEU A 75 13.30 6.58 14.80
C LEU A 75 12.49 7.62 15.58
N SER A 76 11.16 7.60 15.48
CA SER A 76 10.28 8.45 16.29
C SER A 76 10.28 8.10 17.78
N LYS A 77 10.65 6.87 18.17
CA LYS A 77 10.76 6.44 19.58
C LYS A 77 12.15 6.64 20.16
N ALA A 78 13.18 6.64 19.32
CA ALA A 78 14.60 6.74 19.70
C ALA A 78 15.06 8.19 19.90
N GLU A 79 14.15 9.15 20.13
CA GLU A 79 14.48 10.57 20.29
C GLU A 79 15.53 10.78 21.40
N GLY A 80 16.76 11.03 20.97
CA GLY A 80 17.69 11.94 21.62
C GLY A 80 17.50 13.38 21.10
N PRO A 81 18.08 14.39 21.76
CA PRO A 81 17.74 15.81 21.62
C PRO A 81 18.05 16.48 20.27
N LEU A 82 18.59 15.75 19.28
CA LEU A 82 19.04 16.31 18.00
C LEU A 82 17.97 16.24 16.88
N PHE A 83 17.02 15.32 16.97
CA PHE A 83 15.96 15.22 15.97
C PHE A 83 14.83 16.16 16.36
N SER A 84 14.67 17.25 15.61
CA SER A 84 13.58 18.21 15.79
C SER A 84 12.25 17.45 15.91
N THR A 85 11.54 17.64 17.03
CA THR A 85 10.24 17.02 17.37
C THR A 85 9.21 17.16 16.24
N MET A 86 9.38 18.18 15.39
CA MET A 86 8.56 18.42 14.19
C MET A 86 8.76 17.33 13.11
N SER A 87 9.96 16.78 13.00
CA SER A 87 10.31 15.75 12.03
C SER A 87 9.83 14.36 12.45
N ALA A 88 9.82 14.05 13.76
CA ALA A 88 9.29 12.79 14.31
C ALA A 88 7.78 12.68 14.19
N SER A 89 7.07 13.77 14.46
CA SER A 89 5.61 13.83 14.30
C SER A 89 5.19 13.69 12.83
N LEU A 90 5.97 14.23 11.88
CA LEU A 90 5.77 14.02 10.45
C LEU A 90 6.01 12.56 10.05
N LEU A 91 7.12 11.95 10.47
CA LEU A 91 7.42 10.54 10.18
C LEU A 91 6.32 9.60 10.70
N THR A 92 5.82 9.83 11.91
CA THR A 92 4.73 9.02 12.47
C THR A 92 3.42 9.20 11.69
N ARG A 93 3.08 10.44 11.30
CA ARG A 93 1.88 10.72 10.48
C ARG A 93 1.96 10.12 9.08
N LEU A 94 3.17 9.91 8.54
CA LEU A 94 3.39 9.25 7.25
C LEU A 94 3.47 7.71 7.38
N ALA A 95 4.04 7.20 8.49
CA ALA A 95 4.22 5.77 8.72
C ALA A 95 2.89 5.05 9.02
N LEU A 96 1.95 5.72 9.70
CA LEU A 96 0.62 5.17 10.01
C LEU A 96 -0.20 4.79 8.76
N PRO A 97 -0.47 5.71 7.81
CA PRO A 97 -1.23 5.37 6.61
C PRO A 97 -0.48 4.37 5.73
N GLN A 98 0.86 4.42 5.69
CA GLN A 98 1.67 3.44 4.95
C GLN A 98 1.55 2.03 5.56
N GLY A 99 1.68 1.90 6.87
CA GLY A 99 1.55 0.62 7.58
C GLY A 99 0.15 0.05 7.49
N LEU A 100 -0.87 0.91 7.67
CA LEU A 100 -2.26 0.52 7.50
C LEU A 100 -2.53 0.04 6.07
N LEU A 101 -1.99 0.74 5.05
CA LEU A 101 -2.12 0.31 3.66
C LEU A 101 -1.41 -1.01 3.39
N ALA A 102 -0.23 -1.25 3.95
CA ALA A 102 0.48 -2.51 3.79
C ALA A 102 -0.33 -3.68 4.38
N VAL A 103 -0.88 -3.51 5.58
CA VAL A 103 -1.72 -4.52 6.26
C VAL A 103 -3.02 -4.75 5.49
N LEU A 104 -3.72 -3.69 5.10
CA LEU A 104 -4.97 -3.80 4.34
C LEU A 104 -4.74 -4.37 2.93
N GLY A 105 -3.64 -3.97 2.27
CA GLY A 105 -3.24 -4.47 0.96
C GLY A 105 -2.91 -5.97 0.97
N PHE A 106 -2.31 -6.46 2.05
CA PHE A 106 -2.03 -7.88 2.23
C PHE A 106 -3.30 -8.70 2.58
N THR A 107 -4.23 -8.12 3.34
CA THR A 107 -5.36 -8.86 3.92
C THR A 107 -6.66 -8.77 3.13
N ASN A 108 -6.92 -7.65 2.45
CA ASN A 108 -8.24 -7.32 1.93
C ASN A 108 -8.26 -6.97 0.42
N TYR A 109 -7.11 -6.63 -0.21
CA TYR A 109 -7.07 -6.19 -1.61
C TYR A 109 -6.27 -7.13 -2.51
N HIS A 110 -6.52 -7.02 -3.82
CA HIS A 110 -5.66 -7.63 -4.82
C HIS A 110 -4.27 -7.00 -4.69
N VAL A 111 -3.26 -7.84 -4.42
CA VAL A 111 -1.89 -7.39 -4.14
C VAL A 111 -1.29 -6.59 -5.29
N GLN A 112 -1.80 -6.74 -6.51
CA GLN A 112 -1.44 -5.94 -7.67
C GLN A 112 -1.64 -4.43 -7.46
N ILE A 113 -2.64 -4.02 -6.66
CA ILE A 113 -2.93 -2.62 -6.40
C ILE A 113 -1.83 -1.99 -5.52
N ILE A 114 -1.18 -2.76 -4.65
CA ILE A 114 -0.20 -2.20 -3.72
C ILE A 114 1.00 -1.59 -4.45
N ASN A 115 1.47 -2.25 -5.51
CA ASN A 115 2.58 -1.78 -6.35
C ASN A 115 2.25 -0.44 -7.04
N ARG A 116 0.95 -0.14 -7.23
CA ARG A 116 0.48 1.12 -7.82
C ARG A 116 0.31 2.23 -6.79
N ILE A 117 -0.15 1.90 -5.57
CA ILE A 117 -0.38 2.91 -4.52
C ILE A 117 0.93 3.25 -3.79
N CYS A 118 1.85 2.29 -3.63
CA CYS A 118 3.10 2.49 -2.90
C CYS A 118 4.02 3.57 -3.51
N SER A 119 3.92 3.81 -4.83
CA SER A 119 4.68 4.86 -5.52
C SER A 119 4.36 6.27 -5.00
N GLY A 120 3.17 6.46 -4.42
CA GLY A 120 2.73 7.74 -3.83
C GLY A 120 3.24 8.00 -2.40
N TYR A 121 3.94 7.05 -1.78
CA TYR A 121 4.45 7.21 -0.41
C TYR A 121 5.95 7.56 -0.40
N PRO A 122 6.36 8.72 0.13
CA PRO A 122 7.77 9.14 0.11
C PRO A 122 8.66 8.37 1.09
N LEU A 123 8.08 7.71 2.10
CA LEU A 123 8.80 7.19 3.26
C LEU A 123 9.67 5.97 2.97
N TRP A 124 9.29 5.10 2.03
CA TRP A 124 10.14 3.99 1.60
C TRP A 124 11.34 4.45 0.75
N TYR A 125 11.19 5.54 -0.02
CA TYR A 125 12.31 6.15 -0.75
C TYR A 125 13.34 6.72 0.21
N TRP A 126 12.89 7.44 1.25
CA TRP A 126 13.78 7.95 2.30
C TRP A 126 14.50 6.82 3.02
N TYR A 127 13.80 5.75 3.38
CA TYR A 127 14.43 4.57 3.99
C TYR A 127 15.53 3.98 3.12
N ILE A 128 15.29 3.78 1.81
CA ILE A 128 16.31 3.26 0.89
C ILE A 128 17.48 4.24 0.76
N ALA A 129 17.21 5.54 0.63
CA ALA A 129 18.24 6.57 0.56
C ALA A 129 19.13 6.57 1.82
N CYS A 130 18.53 6.46 3.01
CA CYS A 130 19.26 6.36 4.28
C CYS A 130 20.17 5.13 4.34
N GLN A 131 19.70 3.99 3.81
CA GLN A 131 20.48 2.75 3.77
C GLN A 131 21.67 2.80 2.80
N ILE A 132 21.55 3.57 1.70
CA ILE A 132 22.61 3.74 0.69
C ILE A 132 23.64 4.77 1.17
N VAL A 133 23.18 5.91 1.69
CA VAL A 133 24.04 7.03 2.11
C VAL A 133 24.66 6.76 3.48
N GLY A 134 24.04 5.93 4.33
CA GLY A 134 24.59 5.49 5.61
C GLY A 134 24.47 6.49 6.76
N ASP A 135 23.96 7.70 6.52
CA ASP A 135 24.15 8.83 7.46
C ASP A 135 22.89 9.31 8.22
N CYS A 136 21.70 8.76 7.96
CA CYS A 136 20.46 9.38 8.46
C CYS A 136 19.78 8.62 9.61
N CYS A 137 20.52 8.26 10.65
CA CYS A 137 20.02 7.79 11.96
C CYS A 137 19.81 6.26 12.09
N GLU A 138 20.87 5.53 12.42
CA GLU A 138 20.84 4.46 13.45
C GLU A 138 22.26 4.25 14.04
N PRO A 139 22.38 4.01 15.36
CA PRO A 139 23.58 3.43 15.95
C PRO A 139 23.66 1.94 15.57
N ARG A 140 24.66 1.58 14.76
CA ARG A 140 25.11 0.18 14.55
C ARG A 140 24.09 -0.76 13.88
N SER A 141 23.45 -0.33 12.79
CA SER A 141 22.81 -1.27 11.85
C SER A 141 23.90 -1.92 10.96
N LYS A 142 24.09 -3.23 11.08
CA LYS A 142 25.04 -3.97 10.23
C LYS A 142 24.67 -3.73 8.76
N LYS A 143 25.58 -3.14 7.99
CA LYS A 143 25.46 -3.00 6.52
C LYS A 143 25.12 -4.38 5.96
N THR A 144 23.84 -4.61 5.64
CA THR A 144 23.41 -5.82 4.94
C THR A 144 23.64 -5.57 3.46
N PRO A 145 24.53 -6.31 2.78
CA PRO A 145 25.04 -5.96 1.46
C PRO A 145 24.04 -6.22 0.31
N GLY A 146 22.75 -6.38 0.61
CA GLY A 146 21.73 -6.82 -0.34
C GLY A 146 20.81 -5.73 -0.90
N TRP A 147 20.81 -4.51 -0.34
CA TRP A 147 19.88 -3.46 -0.79
C TRP A 147 20.13 -2.99 -2.22
N GLY A 148 21.39 -2.98 -2.68
CA GLY A 148 21.72 -2.70 -4.07
C GLY A 148 21.08 -3.70 -5.02
N PHE A 149 21.12 -4.99 -4.68
CA PHE A 149 20.48 -6.05 -5.46
C PHE A 149 18.94 -5.92 -5.47
N VAL A 150 18.33 -5.54 -4.35
CA VAL A 150 16.88 -5.29 -4.27
C VAL A 150 16.48 -4.12 -5.16
N VAL A 151 17.22 -3.02 -5.13
CA VAL A 151 16.96 -1.84 -5.98
C VAL A 151 17.18 -2.17 -7.45
N GLN A 152 18.24 -2.90 -7.80
CA GLN A 152 18.49 -3.38 -9.16
C GLN A 152 17.35 -4.29 -9.64
N GLY A 153 16.86 -5.19 -8.79
CA GLY A 153 15.70 -6.04 -9.08
C GLY A 153 14.43 -5.21 -9.34
N MET A 154 14.18 -4.17 -8.54
CA MET A 154 13.05 -3.26 -8.74
C MET A 154 13.13 -2.47 -10.05
N VAL A 155 14.32 -1.98 -10.41
CA VAL A 155 14.54 -1.25 -11.66
C VAL A 155 14.37 -2.17 -12.87
N MET A 156 14.97 -3.36 -12.83
CA MET A 156 14.80 -4.36 -13.90
C MET A 156 13.33 -4.77 -14.05
N TYR A 157 12.63 -4.97 -12.92
CA TYR A 157 11.21 -5.26 -12.91
C TYR A 157 10.39 -4.13 -13.56
N ALA A 158 10.66 -2.87 -13.24
CA ALA A 158 9.97 -1.72 -13.82
C ALA A 158 10.18 -1.61 -15.34
N ILE A 159 11.40 -1.88 -15.82
CA ILE A 159 11.72 -1.87 -17.26
C ILE A 159 10.96 -3.00 -17.97
N VAL A 160 10.99 -4.21 -17.42
CA VAL A 160 10.28 -5.37 -17.99
C VAL A 160 8.77 -5.11 -18.02
N GLN A 161 8.22 -4.54 -16.94
CA GLN A 161 6.80 -4.20 -16.86
C GLN A 161 6.41 -3.13 -17.89
N ALA A 162 7.23 -2.09 -18.07
CA ALA A 162 7.01 -1.05 -19.07
C ALA A 162 7.08 -1.60 -20.51
N ALA A 163 8.02 -2.50 -20.80
CA ALA A 163 8.17 -3.13 -22.11
C ALA A 163 6.99 -4.07 -22.44
N LEU A 164 6.54 -4.88 -21.47
CA LEU A 164 5.38 -5.77 -21.63
C LEU A 164 4.09 -4.97 -21.84
N TYR A 165 3.88 -3.90 -21.06
CA TYR A 165 2.73 -3.01 -21.23
C TYR A 165 2.76 -2.29 -22.58
N GLY A 166 3.92 -1.79 -23.01
CA GLY A 166 4.11 -1.21 -24.33
C GLY A 166 3.86 -2.19 -25.48
N SER A 167 3.98 -3.50 -25.21
CA SER A 167 3.73 -4.58 -26.17
C SER A 167 2.29 -5.12 -26.11
N PHE A 168 1.37 -4.45 -25.40
CA PHE A 168 -0.02 -4.88 -25.17
C PHE A 168 -0.17 -6.26 -24.51
N LEU A 169 0.89 -6.77 -23.89
CA LEU A 169 0.82 -7.99 -23.10
C LEU A 169 0.28 -7.64 -21.71
N PRO A 170 -0.56 -8.50 -21.10
CA PRO A 170 -1.03 -8.26 -19.75
C PRO A 170 0.19 -8.20 -18.83
N PRO A 171 0.38 -7.11 -18.06
CA PRO A 171 1.45 -7.05 -17.10
C PRO A 171 1.25 -8.17 -16.05
N PRO A 172 2.32 -8.88 -15.66
CA PRO A 172 2.25 -9.89 -14.61
C PRO A 172 1.84 -9.30 -13.26
#